data_AF-A0A5K1C4S1-F1
#
_entry.id   AF-A0A5K1C4S1-F1
#
_cell.length_a   1.000
_cell.length_b   1.000
_cell.length_c   1.000
_cell.angle_alpha   90.00
_cell.angle_beta   90.00
_cell.angle_gamma   90.00
#
_symmetry.space_group_name_H-M   'P 1'
#
loop_
_entity.id
_entity.type
_entity.pdbx_description
1 polymer ?
#
loop_
_entity_poly.entity_id
_entity_poly.type
_entity_poly.pdbx_seq_one_letter_code
_entity_poly.pdbx_strand_id
1 'polypeptide(L)'
;EGLVGAILAGQLLHWSPTFGLGNFAMMINMDISANKLSGELPASLSKLQMLQYLNISHNKFDGHIPEQLQHMVNNEAIDLSHNKLSGEKPKSLEKLQYVHVLDLSINLLKGEIPSGGKFANLSTESFLGNYALCGAPKFHVPVRSDGAKKHNNVNMLRVDIFLASVGFALVFIVWILIVVAKYRKGGLEKHDQEVEIFRGITLPVITYRILSQATNNFSSANFFGSGSFGSVYKGILMDGTMVAVKVLNLLSDRASQSFDIECNVMCQIRHQNLLRVITSCSSADFKALVLQCMPLGSLEVCLHSSGQQLNLFERLDIIIDVACALEYLHH
;
A
#
# COMPACT_ATOMS: atom_id res chain seq x y z
N GLU A 1 -18.78 -10.06 -0.52
CA GLU A 1 -19.23 -9.22 0.61
C GLU A 1 -18.27 -8.03 0.67
N GLY A 2 -18.77 -6.81 0.85
CA GLY A 2 -17.98 -5.60 0.60
C GLY A 2 -16.94 -5.34 1.69
N LEU A 3 -15.80 -4.77 1.31
CA LEU A 3 -14.69 -4.40 2.20
C LEU A 3 -15.22 -3.55 3.38
N VAL A 4 -15.18 -4.11 4.59
CA VAL A 4 -15.74 -3.48 5.80
C VAL A 4 -14.79 -2.41 6.38
N GLY A 5 -13.49 -2.50 6.11
CA GLY A 5 -12.56 -1.43 6.44
C GLY A 5 -11.19 -1.54 5.79
N ALA A 6 -10.51 -0.39 5.64
CA ALA A 6 -9.15 -0.27 5.15
C ALA A 6 -8.31 0.52 6.18
N ILE A 7 -7.29 -0.11 6.75
CA ILE A 7 -6.32 0.52 7.67
C ILE A 7 -4.95 0.47 6.98
N LEU A 8 -4.48 1.61 6.48
CA LEU A 8 -3.23 1.80 5.74
C LEU A 8 -2.34 2.87 6.40
N ALA A 9 -2.45 3.05 7.71
CA ALA A 9 -1.65 4.03 8.44
C ALA A 9 -0.15 3.70 8.37
N GLY A 10 0.70 4.67 8.01
CA GLY A 10 2.17 4.54 7.98
C GLY A 10 2.83 4.04 6.68
N GLN A 11 2.13 3.99 5.54
CA GLN A 11 2.64 3.70 4.20
C GLN A 11 2.88 4.92 3.28
N LEU A 12 3.94 4.87 2.46
CA LEU A 12 4.29 5.89 1.46
C LEU A 12 3.33 5.87 0.25
N LEU A 13 2.19 6.55 0.35
CA LEU A 13 1.20 6.67 -0.73
C LEU A 13 1.15 8.13 -1.26
N HIS A 14 0.80 8.32 -2.55
CA HIS A 14 0.61 9.64 -3.20
C HIS A 14 -0.82 9.72 -3.76
N TRP A 15 -1.46 10.90 -3.79
CA TRP A 15 -2.91 11.06 -4.06
C TRP A 15 -3.23 11.99 -5.27
N SER A 16 -4.44 11.90 -5.88
CA SER A 16 -4.97 12.78 -6.96
C SER A 16 -6.52 12.64 -7.13
N PRO A 17 -7.26 13.65 -7.66
CA PRO A 17 -8.66 13.91 -7.25
C PRO A 17 -9.82 13.36 -8.12
N THR A 18 -9.61 12.78 -9.31
CA THR A 18 -10.73 12.46 -10.23
C THR A 18 -11.24 11.01 -10.11
N PHE A 19 -11.95 10.68 -9.03
CA PHE A 19 -12.33 9.30 -8.74
C PHE A 19 -13.85 8.98 -8.82
N GLY A 20 -14.19 7.72 -9.13
CA GLY A 20 -15.53 7.14 -9.02
C GLY A 20 -15.66 6.14 -7.85
N LEU A 21 -15.93 6.61 -6.63
CA LEU A 21 -16.13 5.82 -5.39
C LEU A 21 -17.45 5.00 -5.35
N GLY A 22 -18.04 4.70 -6.51
CA GLY A 22 -19.34 4.02 -6.59
C GLY A 22 -19.35 2.57 -6.12
N ASN A 23 -18.19 1.90 -6.04
CA ASN A 23 -18.12 0.45 -5.76
C ASN A 23 -17.78 0.09 -4.30
N PHE A 24 -17.69 1.09 -3.42
CA PHE A 24 -17.30 0.93 -2.00
C PHE A 24 -18.48 1.14 -1.04
N ALA A 25 -19.70 0.83 -1.49
CA ALA A 25 -20.92 1.14 -0.76
C ALA A 25 -21.00 0.52 0.65
N MET A 26 -20.13 -0.43 1.01
CA MET A 26 -20.13 -1.12 2.32
C MET A 26 -18.95 -0.77 3.24
N MET A 27 -18.06 0.16 2.85
CA MET A 27 -16.92 0.52 3.71
C MET A 27 -17.38 1.25 4.97
N ILE A 28 -16.98 0.76 6.14
CA ILE A 28 -17.35 1.31 7.45
C ILE A 28 -16.19 2.13 8.04
N ASN A 29 -14.95 1.62 7.95
CA ASN A 29 -13.77 2.28 8.52
C ASN A 29 -12.70 2.52 7.46
N MET A 30 -12.22 3.76 7.34
CA MET A 30 -11.08 4.13 6.50
C MET A 30 -10.05 4.88 7.34
N ASP A 31 -8.89 4.29 7.54
CA ASP A 31 -7.73 4.94 8.18
C ASP A 31 -6.54 4.92 7.21
N ILE A 32 -6.19 6.08 6.67
CA ILE A 32 -5.03 6.29 5.81
C ILE A 32 -4.09 7.35 6.41
N SER A 33 -4.12 7.49 7.74
CA SER A 33 -3.35 8.49 8.47
C SER A 33 -1.83 8.24 8.47
N ALA A 34 -1.05 9.22 8.92
CA ALA A 34 0.40 9.09 9.11
C ALA A 34 1.19 8.68 7.85
N ASN A 35 0.78 9.21 6.69
CA ASN A 35 1.33 8.89 5.38
C ASN A 35 1.98 10.13 4.73
N LYS A 36 2.44 9.99 3.49
CA LYS A 36 2.93 11.12 2.68
C LYS A 36 1.99 11.48 1.52
N LEU A 37 0.70 11.15 1.66
CA LEU A 37 -0.34 11.39 0.65
C LEU A 37 -0.51 12.89 0.41
N SER A 38 -0.61 13.32 -0.84
CA SER A 38 -0.70 14.74 -1.24
C SER A 38 -1.63 14.94 -2.42
N GLY A 39 -2.20 16.13 -2.55
CA GLY A 39 -3.21 16.47 -3.54
C GLY A 39 -4.56 16.77 -2.90
N GLU A 40 -5.56 17.15 -3.71
CA GLU A 40 -6.86 17.57 -3.20
C GLU A 40 -7.78 16.40 -2.84
N LEU A 41 -8.60 16.57 -1.80
CA LEU A 41 -9.62 15.60 -1.45
C LEU A 41 -10.66 15.47 -2.58
N PRO A 42 -11.04 14.25 -2.97
CA PRO A 42 -11.94 14.04 -4.09
C PRO A 42 -13.38 14.28 -3.64
N ALA A 43 -14.18 14.95 -4.46
CA ALA A 43 -15.62 15.07 -4.21
C ALA A 43 -16.31 13.69 -4.10
N SER A 44 -15.74 12.67 -4.72
CA SER A 44 -16.29 11.33 -4.68
C SER A 44 -16.18 10.67 -3.32
N LEU A 45 -15.39 11.16 -2.35
CA LEU A 45 -15.31 10.64 -0.96
C LEU A 45 -16.70 10.51 -0.34
N SER A 46 -17.59 11.40 -0.75
CA SER A 46 -19.02 11.40 -0.41
C SER A 46 -19.82 10.17 -0.83
N LYS A 47 -19.35 9.36 -1.78
CA LYS A 47 -20.03 8.13 -2.23
C LYS A 47 -19.90 6.98 -1.23
N LEU A 48 -19.01 7.09 -0.24
CA LEU A 48 -18.87 6.13 0.86
C LEU A 48 -19.99 6.31 1.90
N GLN A 49 -21.21 5.98 1.49
CA GLN A 49 -22.42 6.25 2.28
C GLN A 49 -22.49 5.44 3.60
N MET A 50 -21.80 4.31 3.71
CA MET A 50 -21.76 3.49 4.92
C MET A 50 -20.58 3.80 5.85
N LEU A 51 -19.71 4.74 5.47
CA LEU A 51 -18.50 5.04 6.24
C LEU A 51 -18.89 5.70 7.57
N GLN A 52 -18.39 5.15 8.67
CA GLN A 52 -18.55 5.63 10.04
C GLN A 52 -17.28 6.28 10.57
N TYR A 53 -16.11 5.78 10.19
CA TYR A 53 -14.81 6.31 10.64
C TYR A 53 -13.94 6.67 9.44
N LEU A 54 -13.53 7.94 9.35
CA LEU A 54 -12.57 8.44 8.37
C LEU A 54 -11.41 9.11 9.09
N ASN A 55 -10.22 8.52 8.99
CA ASN A 55 -8.98 9.15 9.45
C ASN A 55 -8.00 9.29 8.27
N ILE A 56 -7.68 10.53 7.93
CA ILE A 56 -6.69 10.86 6.90
C ILE A 56 -5.57 11.75 7.46
N SER A 57 -5.47 11.88 8.78
CA SER A 57 -4.60 12.84 9.43
C SER A 57 -3.11 12.56 9.19
N HIS A 58 -2.25 13.53 9.50
CA HIS A 58 -0.80 13.42 9.33
C HIS A 58 -0.39 13.06 7.89
N ASN A 59 -0.88 13.85 6.94
CA ASN A 59 -0.59 13.71 5.52
C ASN A 59 -0.19 15.07 4.92
N LYS A 60 -0.23 15.19 3.60
CA LYS A 60 0.07 16.41 2.83
C LYS A 60 -1.08 16.79 1.90
N PHE A 61 -2.32 16.40 2.22
CA PHE A 61 -3.51 16.80 1.43
C PHE A 61 -3.65 18.31 1.42
N ASP A 62 -3.95 18.90 0.26
CA ASP A 62 -4.08 20.34 0.05
C ASP A 62 -5.41 20.65 -0.68
N GLY A 63 -5.58 21.89 -1.17
CA GLY A 63 -6.84 22.33 -1.77
C GLY A 63 -7.95 22.50 -0.74
N HIS A 64 -9.22 22.47 -1.18
CA HIS A 64 -10.37 22.70 -0.31
C HIS A 64 -11.00 21.40 0.21
N ILE A 65 -11.70 21.47 1.34
CA ILE A 65 -12.59 20.40 1.79
C ILE A 65 -13.81 20.37 0.84
N PRO A 66 -14.07 19.27 0.09
CA PRO A 66 -15.17 19.22 -0.87
C PRO A 66 -16.52 19.37 -0.19
N GLU A 67 -17.39 20.22 -0.73
CA GLU A 67 -18.74 20.43 -0.18
C GLU A 67 -19.57 19.13 -0.15
N GLN A 68 -19.28 18.23 -1.08
CA GLN A 68 -19.94 16.93 -1.22
C GLN A 68 -19.77 16.05 0.03
N LEU A 69 -18.75 16.28 0.87
CA LEU A 69 -18.61 15.55 2.14
C LEU A 69 -19.83 15.68 3.05
N GLN A 70 -20.65 16.73 2.88
CA GLN A 70 -21.94 16.87 3.57
C GLN A 70 -22.88 15.66 3.39
N HIS A 71 -22.67 14.85 2.35
CA HIS A 71 -23.49 13.67 2.04
C HIS A 71 -23.03 12.41 2.77
N MET A 72 -21.94 12.44 3.53
CA MET A 72 -21.44 11.30 4.34
C MET A 72 -22.20 11.21 5.66
N VAL A 73 -23.52 11.07 5.58
CA VAL A 73 -24.40 11.25 6.75
C VAL A 73 -24.14 10.25 7.86
N ASN A 74 -23.70 9.02 7.55
CA ASN A 74 -23.45 7.98 8.54
C ASN A 74 -22.09 8.07 9.24
N ASN A 75 -21.28 9.10 8.96
CA ASN A 75 -19.99 9.26 9.62
C ASN A 75 -20.17 9.64 11.10
N GLU A 76 -19.45 8.94 11.96
CA GLU A 76 -19.39 9.16 13.41
C GLU A 76 -18.11 9.89 13.81
N ALA A 77 -17.01 9.68 13.08
CA ALA A 77 -15.72 10.28 13.38
C ALA A 77 -14.94 10.61 12.10
N ILE A 78 -14.55 11.88 11.98
CA ILE A 78 -13.76 12.43 10.87
C ILE A 78 -12.53 13.13 11.46
N ASP A 79 -11.34 12.61 11.14
CA ASP A 79 -10.06 13.24 11.45
C ASP A 79 -9.35 13.65 10.14
N LEU A 80 -9.32 14.95 9.88
CA LEU A 80 -8.59 15.56 8.76
C LEU A 80 -7.37 16.36 9.26
N SER A 81 -6.98 16.20 10.53
CA SER A 81 -5.95 17.02 11.16
C SER A 81 -4.57 16.84 10.53
N HIS A 82 -3.64 17.76 10.80
CA HIS A 82 -2.25 17.66 10.33
C HIS A 82 -2.12 17.47 8.80
N ASN A 83 -2.71 18.37 8.04
CA ASN A 83 -2.65 18.41 6.58
C ASN A 83 -2.39 19.86 6.09
N LYS A 84 -2.57 20.12 4.80
CA LYS A 84 -2.47 21.46 4.17
C LYS A 84 -3.82 21.91 3.58
N LEU A 85 -4.93 21.39 4.11
CA LEU A 85 -6.27 21.73 3.62
C LEU A 85 -6.53 23.22 3.85
N SER A 86 -7.10 23.86 2.84
CA SER A 86 -7.27 25.30 2.74
C SER A 86 -8.69 25.62 2.27
N GLY A 87 -8.98 26.89 1.98
CA GLY A 87 -10.33 27.31 1.58
C GLY A 87 -11.18 27.80 2.74
N GLU A 88 -12.35 28.33 2.40
CA GLU A 88 -13.25 28.99 3.34
C GLU A 88 -14.28 28.01 3.90
N LYS A 89 -14.65 28.18 5.17
CA LYS A 89 -15.90 27.72 5.78
C LYS A 89 -16.27 26.26 5.45
N PRO A 90 -16.03 25.28 6.34
CA PRO A 90 -16.60 23.94 6.20
C PRO A 90 -18.10 23.95 6.56
N LYS A 91 -18.87 24.94 6.07
CA LYS A 91 -20.30 25.10 6.37
C LYS A 91 -21.11 23.90 5.86
N SER A 92 -20.66 23.29 4.77
CA SER A 92 -21.19 22.02 4.27
C SER A 92 -21.18 20.92 5.34
N LEU A 93 -20.17 20.88 6.22
CA LEU A 93 -20.07 19.89 7.29
C LEU A 93 -21.07 20.12 8.44
N GLU A 94 -21.75 21.28 8.53
CA GLU A 94 -22.83 21.50 9.52
C GLU A 94 -23.97 20.47 9.36
N LYS A 95 -24.13 19.91 8.15
CA LYS A 95 -25.18 18.95 7.81
C LYS A 95 -24.91 17.52 8.27
N LEU A 96 -23.71 17.21 8.78
CA LEU A 96 -23.36 15.88 9.26
C LEU A 96 -24.05 15.62 10.60
N GLN A 97 -25.07 14.76 10.60
CA GLN A 97 -25.96 14.58 11.76
C GLN A 97 -25.43 13.62 12.81
N TYR A 98 -24.53 12.70 12.44
CA TYR A 98 -24.06 11.62 13.31
C TYR A 98 -22.60 11.78 13.74
N VAL A 99 -21.89 12.79 13.23
CA VAL A 99 -20.49 13.03 13.62
C VAL A 99 -20.42 13.47 15.09
N HIS A 100 -19.67 12.70 15.87
CA HIS A 100 -19.32 12.95 17.27
C HIS A 100 -17.90 13.49 17.40
N VAL A 101 -17.00 13.09 16.50
CA VAL A 101 -15.61 13.57 16.45
C VAL A 101 -15.36 14.22 15.10
N LEU A 102 -15.04 15.51 15.10
CA LEU A 102 -14.57 16.23 13.92
C LEU A 102 -13.29 16.95 14.29
N ASP A 103 -12.16 16.54 13.71
CA ASP A 103 -10.88 17.21 13.89
C ASP A 103 -10.39 17.79 12.56
N LEU A 104 -10.25 19.12 12.53
CA LEU A 104 -9.75 19.90 11.40
C LEU A 104 -8.47 20.66 11.78
N SER A 105 -7.88 20.34 12.93
CA SER A 105 -6.73 21.05 13.49
C SER A 105 -5.50 20.94 12.58
N ILE A 106 -4.61 21.92 12.66
CA ILE A 106 -3.31 21.93 11.99
C ILE A 106 -3.50 21.76 10.47
N ASN A 107 -4.21 22.74 9.91
CA ASN A 107 -4.46 22.92 8.49
C ASN A 107 -4.28 24.42 8.12
N LEU A 108 -4.67 24.81 6.91
CA LEU A 108 -4.63 26.18 6.38
C LEU A 108 -6.04 26.75 6.14
N LEU A 109 -7.03 26.32 6.94
CA LEU A 109 -8.42 26.77 6.81
C LEU A 109 -8.54 28.24 7.22
N LYS A 110 -9.46 28.95 6.56
CA LYS A 110 -9.70 30.38 6.80
C LYS A 110 -11.19 30.72 6.87
N GLY A 111 -11.49 31.86 7.48
CA GLY A 111 -12.85 32.38 7.60
C GLY A 111 -13.56 31.94 8.88
N GLU A 112 -14.86 32.20 8.93
CA GLU A 112 -15.65 32.05 10.15
C GLU A 112 -15.98 30.58 10.42
N ILE A 113 -15.69 30.09 11.64
CA ILE A 113 -16.12 28.79 12.13
C ILE A 113 -17.65 28.82 12.22
N PRO A 114 -18.37 27.94 11.50
CA PRO A 114 -19.81 27.89 11.56
C PRO A 114 -20.30 27.65 12.99
N SER A 115 -21.40 28.27 13.40
CA SER A 115 -21.97 28.10 14.74
C SER A 115 -23.17 27.16 14.77
N GLY A 116 -23.63 26.68 13.61
CA GLY A 116 -24.78 25.79 13.47
C GLY A 116 -24.40 24.31 13.45
N GLY A 117 -25.43 23.45 13.53
CA GLY A 117 -25.26 21.99 13.46
C GLY A 117 -24.31 21.45 14.53
N LYS A 118 -23.44 20.50 14.16
CA LYS A 118 -22.47 19.89 15.08
C LYS A 118 -21.40 20.84 15.60
N PHE A 119 -21.10 21.90 14.86
CA PHE A 119 -20.13 22.92 15.30
C PHE A 119 -20.58 23.65 16.57
N ALA A 120 -21.86 23.58 16.92
CA ALA A 120 -22.34 24.04 18.23
C ALA A 120 -21.62 23.32 19.39
N ASN A 121 -21.30 22.03 19.23
CA ASN A 121 -20.79 21.15 20.29
C ASN A 121 -19.31 20.78 20.13
N LEU A 122 -18.60 21.28 19.11
CA LEU A 122 -17.18 21.00 18.91
C LEU A 122 -16.30 21.81 19.86
N SER A 123 -15.18 21.21 20.27
CA SER A 123 -14.20 21.83 21.15
C SER A 123 -13.30 22.81 20.37
N THR A 124 -12.54 23.63 21.10
CA THR A 124 -11.48 24.47 20.52
C THR A 124 -10.41 23.63 19.81
N GLU A 125 -10.14 22.42 20.29
CA GLU A 125 -9.06 21.54 19.81
C GLU A 125 -9.27 21.17 18.34
N SER A 126 -10.51 20.91 17.92
CA SER A 126 -10.91 20.60 16.53
C SER A 126 -10.48 21.64 15.49
N PHE A 127 -10.11 22.86 15.90
CA PHE A 127 -9.77 23.97 15.00
C PHE A 127 -8.37 24.52 15.21
N LEU A 128 -7.65 24.04 16.23
CA LEU A 128 -6.35 24.56 16.65
C LEU A 128 -5.36 24.55 15.48
N GLY A 129 -4.48 25.56 15.38
CA GLY A 129 -3.45 25.61 14.33
C GLY A 129 -3.92 26.11 12.97
N ASN A 130 -5.20 26.44 12.79
CA ASN A 130 -5.71 27.15 11.62
C ASN A 130 -5.73 28.67 11.87
N TYR A 131 -4.59 29.34 11.69
CA TYR A 131 -4.39 30.74 12.12
C TYR A 131 -5.27 31.79 11.43
N ALA A 132 -5.91 31.44 10.31
CA ALA A 132 -6.79 32.33 9.56
C ALA A 132 -8.29 32.11 9.84
N LEU A 133 -8.63 31.23 10.81
CA LEU A 133 -10.00 31.08 11.28
C LEU A 133 -10.38 32.23 12.21
N CYS A 134 -11.66 32.59 12.18
CA CYS A 134 -12.30 33.51 13.12
C CYS A 134 -13.65 32.94 13.56
N GLY A 135 -14.31 33.50 14.57
CA GLY A 135 -15.62 33.00 14.98
C GLY A 135 -15.97 33.26 16.44
N ALA A 136 -16.88 32.44 16.97
CA ALA A 136 -17.39 32.58 18.32
C ALA A 136 -16.25 32.46 19.36
N PRO A 137 -16.27 33.26 20.45
CA PRO A 137 -15.22 33.26 21.48
C PRO A 137 -14.92 31.88 22.08
N LYS A 138 -15.91 30.98 22.11
CA LYS A 138 -15.77 29.59 22.59
C LYS A 138 -14.69 28.77 21.86
N PHE A 139 -14.31 29.17 20.66
CA PHE A 139 -13.29 28.49 19.86
C PHE A 139 -11.89 29.09 20.04
N HIS A 140 -11.72 30.12 20.89
CA HIS A 140 -10.44 30.82 21.10
C HIS A 140 -9.74 31.28 19.80
N VAL A 141 -10.53 31.59 18.77
CA VAL A 141 -10.07 32.17 17.50
C VAL A 141 -10.37 33.68 17.49
N PRO A 142 -9.67 34.47 16.65
CA PRO A 142 -9.99 35.88 16.46
C PRO A 142 -11.49 36.13 16.22
N VAL A 143 -12.05 37.15 16.88
CA VAL A 143 -13.45 37.55 16.65
C VAL A 143 -13.53 38.35 15.33
N ARG A 144 -14.63 38.17 14.59
CA ARG A 144 -14.86 38.86 13.31
C ARG A 144 -14.60 40.36 13.44
N SER A 145 -13.64 40.87 12.68
CA SER A 145 -13.29 42.29 12.64
C SER A 145 -13.46 42.78 11.20
N ASP A 146 -14.46 43.63 10.95
CA ASP A 146 -14.61 44.30 9.66
C ASP A 146 -13.49 45.35 9.52
N GLY A 147 -12.45 45.00 8.77
CA GLY A 147 -11.48 45.95 8.22
C GLY A 147 -10.14 46.12 8.97
N ALA A 148 -9.08 46.08 8.14
CA ALA A 148 -7.73 46.67 8.31
C ALA A 148 -6.55 45.82 8.87
N LYS A 149 -5.67 45.50 7.91
CA LYS A 149 -4.19 45.60 7.87
C LYS A 149 -3.29 44.66 8.71
N LYS A 150 -2.66 43.74 7.95
CA LYS A 150 -1.23 43.34 7.86
C LYS A 150 -0.30 43.63 9.06
N HIS A 151 0.34 42.57 9.57
CA HIS A 151 1.66 42.63 10.19
C HIS A 151 2.50 41.39 9.83
N ASN A 152 3.80 41.59 9.59
CA ASN A 152 4.80 40.59 9.19
C ASN A 152 5.55 39.99 10.41
N ASN A 153 6.20 38.85 10.14
CA ASN A 153 7.37 38.22 10.80
C ASN A 153 7.26 37.68 12.23
N VAL A 154 7.69 36.42 12.43
CA VAL A 154 9.05 36.08 12.93
C VAL A 154 9.43 34.60 12.70
N ASN A 155 10.74 34.36 12.78
CA ASN A 155 11.54 33.25 12.26
C ASN A 155 11.45 31.89 13.00
N MET A 156 11.59 30.83 12.20
CA MET A 156 12.50 29.67 12.31
C MET A 156 13.31 29.47 13.61
N LEU A 157 13.14 28.29 14.23
CA LEU A 157 14.04 27.73 15.25
C LEU A 157 14.34 26.26 14.96
N ARG A 158 15.62 25.97 14.71
CA ARG A 158 16.26 24.64 14.74
C ARG A 158 16.69 24.33 16.18
N VAL A 159 16.56 23.08 16.62
CA VAL A 159 17.31 22.52 17.74
C VAL A 159 17.71 21.09 17.39
N ASP A 160 19.01 20.87 17.20
CA ASP A 160 19.66 19.55 17.25
C ASP A 160 20.21 19.35 18.68
N ILE A 161 20.29 18.10 19.16
CA ILE A 161 21.46 17.55 19.88
C ILE A 161 21.38 16.01 19.89
N PHE A 162 22.52 15.42 19.52
CA PHE A 162 22.95 14.03 19.60
C PHE A 162 23.24 13.57 21.04
N LEU A 163 23.00 12.28 21.35
CA LEU A 163 24.01 11.33 21.86
C LEU A 163 23.38 9.98 22.25
N ALA A 164 23.40 9.02 21.31
CA ALA A 164 23.30 7.58 21.58
C ALA A 164 23.80 6.75 20.38
N SER A 165 25.03 7.01 19.90
CA SER A 165 25.54 6.40 18.66
C SER A 165 26.82 5.57 18.78
N VAL A 166 27.28 5.24 19.99
CA VAL A 166 28.45 4.35 20.17
C VAL A 166 28.06 2.93 20.59
N GLY A 167 26.90 2.75 21.24
CA GLY A 167 26.42 1.42 21.64
C GLY A 167 25.86 0.58 20.49
N PHE A 168 25.21 1.21 19.50
CA PHE A 168 24.49 0.50 18.44
C PHE A 168 25.42 -0.18 17.42
N ALA A 169 26.58 0.42 17.14
CA ALA A 169 27.55 -0.12 16.19
C ALA A 169 28.24 -1.39 16.72
N LEU A 170 28.53 -1.45 18.03
CA LEU A 170 29.19 -2.60 18.64
C LEU A 170 28.29 -3.84 18.69
N VAL A 171 26.99 -3.65 18.94
CA VAL A 171 26.00 -4.75 18.93
C VAL A 171 25.80 -5.30 17.50
N PHE A 172 25.80 -4.41 16.50
CA PHE A 172 25.64 -4.81 15.10
C PHE A 172 26.83 -5.61 14.56
N ILE A 173 28.07 -5.26 14.97
CA ILE A 173 29.27 -6.00 14.58
C ILE A 173 29.29 -7.41 15.19
N VAL A 174 28.90 -7.55 16.46
CA VAL A 174 28.81 -8.86 17.13
C VAL A 174 27.76 -9.75 16.46
N TRP A 175 26.62 -9.19 16.06
CA TRP A 175 25.58 -9.92 15.35
C TRP A 175 26.05 -10.44 13.99
N ILE A 176 26.77 -9.62 13.20
CA ILE A 176 27.35 -10.05 11.92
C ILE A 176 28.36 -11.19 12.10
N LEU A 177 29.20 -11.13 13.14
CA LEU A 177 30.19 -12.19 13.40
C LEU A 177 29.51 -13.53 13.73
N ILE A 178 28.39 -13.52 14.46
CA ILE A 178 27.61 -14.73 14.77
C ILE A 178 27.00 -15.34 13.50
N VAL A 179 26.48 -14.51 12.58
CA VAL A 179 25.89 -14.96 11.32
C VAL A 179 26.95 -15.57 10.41
N VAL A 180 28.12 -14.93 10.27
CA VAL A 180 29.22 -15.43 9.44
C VAL A 180 29.79 -16.75 9.98
N ALA A 181 29.85 -16.90 11.31
CA ALA A 181 30.28 -18.16 11.95
C ALA A 181 29.30 -19.32 11.69
N LYS A 182 27.99 -19.04 11.61
CA LYS A 182 26.98 -20.06 11.26
C LYS A 182 27.04 -20.48 9.78
N TYR A 183 27.39 -19.56 8.88
CA TYR A 183 27.45 -19.84 7.44
C TYR A 183 28.69 -20.62 6.99
N ARG A 184 29.73 -20.75 7.83
CA ARG A 184 30.95 -21.49 7.47
C ARG A 184 30.91 -23.00 7.78
N LYS A 185 29.80 -23.55 8.30
CA LYS A 185 29.79 -24.93 8.83
C LYS A 185 28.62 -25.81 8.34
N GLY A 186 28.34 -25.83 7.05
CA GLY A 186 27.42 -26.83 6.47
C GLY A 186 27.73 -27.07 5.00
N GLY A 187 28.38 -28.20 4.70
CA GLY A 187 28.64 -28.67 3.35
C GLY A 187 27.92 -30.00 3.07
N LEU A 188 27.36 -30.06 1.85
CA LEU A 188 27.27 -31.18 0.89
C LEU A 188 26.57 -32.50 1.28
N GLU A 189 25.49 -32.85 0.56
CA GLU A 189 25.34 -34.14 -0.15
C GLU A 189 24.15 -34.17 -1.14
N LYS A 190 24.21 -35.08 -2.14
CA LYS A 190 23.50 -35.14 -3.45
C LYS A 190 22.58 -36.38 -3.59
N HIS A 191 21.80 -36.41 -4.69
CA HIS A 191 21.07 -37.53 -5.36
C HIS A 191 19.70 -37.96 -4.77
N ASP A 192 18.66 -38.41 -5.50
CA ASP A 192 18.41 -38.66 -6.93
C ASP A 192 16.88 -38.69 -7.21
N GLN A 193 16.50 -38.84 -8.48
CA GLN A 193 15.15 -38.89 -9.07
C GLN A 193 14.09 -39.73 -8.32
N GLU A 194 12.87 -39.18 -8.17
CA GLU A 194 11.64 -39.98 -8.21
C GLU A 194 10.46 -39.17 -8.76
N VAL A 195 9.66 -39.81 -9.62
CA VAL A 195 8.43 -39.29 -10.19
C VAL A 195 7.32 -39.53 -9.18
N GLU A 196 6.85 -38.49 -8.48
CA GLU A 196 5.70 -38.63 -7.59
C GLU A 196 4.37 -38.36 -8.32
N ILE A 197 3.55 -39.41 -8.40
CA ILE A 197 2.14 -39.33 -8.77
C ILE A 197 1.35 -39.09 -7.47
N PHE A 198 0.70 -37.92 -7.32
CA PHE A 198 -0.21 -37.71 -6.19
C PHE A 198 -1.51 -36.97 -6.58
N ARG A 199 -2.63 -37.68 -6.35
CA ARG A 199 -4.03 -37.21 -6.18
C ARG A 199 -4.70 -36.44 -7.33
N GLY A 200 -4.91 -37.13 -8.46
CA GLY A 200 -6.14 -36.97 -9.25
C GLY A 200 -6.30 -35.68 -10.07
N ILE A 201 -5.25 -34.87 -10.20
CA ILE A 201 -5.21 -33.73 -11.14
C ILE A 201 -3.99 -33.93 -12.07
N THR A 202 -4.24 -34.14 -13.36
CA THR A 202 -3.21 -34.27 -14.40
C THR A 202 -2.66 -32.89 -14.79
N LEU A 203 -1.75 -32.34 -13.98
CA LEU A 203 -0.96 -31.17 -14.40
C LEU A 203 0.15 -31.60 -15.38
N PRO A 204 0.48 -30.79 -16.41
CA PRO A 204 1.57 -31.12 -17.33
C PRO A 204 2.91 -31.19 -16.56
N VAL A 205 3.56 -32.36 -16.61
CA VAL A 205 4.88 -32.56 -16.01
C VAL A 205 5.92 -31.84 -16.88
N ILE A 206 6.41 -30.70 -16.41
CA ILE A 206 7.48 -29.95 -17.08
C ILE A 206 8.83 -30.31 -16.46
N THR A 207 9.73 -30.86 -17.27
CA THR A 207 11.08 -31.27 -16.83
C THR A 207 12.11 -30.16 -17.06
N TYR A 208 13.26 -30.26 -16.39
CA TYR A 208 14.39 -29.34 -16.58
C TYR A 208 14.79 -29.20 -18.05
N ARG A 209 14.81 -30.31 -18.81
CA ARG A 209 15.17 -30.29 -20.24
C ARG A 209 14.21 -29.42 -21.06
N ILE A 210 12.91 -29.52 -20.78
CA ILE A 210 11.88 -28.73 -21.46
C ILE A 210 12.08 -27.24 -21.12
N LEU A 211 12.30 -26.90 -19.85
CA LEU A 211 12.56 -25.52 -19.45
C LEU A 211 13.85 -24.95 -20.02
N SER A 212 14.92 -25.75 -20.05
CA SER A 212 16.19 -25.37 -20.65
C SER A 212 16.00 -25.04 -22.13
N GLN A 213 15.27 -25.87 -22.89
CA GLN A 213 14.96 -25.57 -24.29
C GLN A 213 14.09 -24.32 -24.43
N ALA A 214 13.02 -24.21 -23.65
CA ALA A 214 12.08 -23.09 -23.71
C ALA A 214 12.71 -21.73 -23.39
N THR A 215 13.75 -21.71 -22.55
CA THR A 215 14.46 -20.51 -22.11
C THR A 215 15.78 -20.27 -22.85
N ASN A 216 16.09 -21.08 -23.88
CA ASN A 216 17.37 -21.08 -24.57
C ASN A 216 18.56 -21.23 -23.60
N ASN A 217 18.55 -22.31 -22.82
CA ASN A 217 19.48 -22.64 -21.75
C ASN A 217 19.62 -21.52 -20.71
N PHE A 218 18.49 -20.95 -20.28
CA PHE A 218 18.47 -19.83 -19.33
C PHE A 218 19.36 -18.65 -19.75
N SER A 219 19.36 -18.36 -21.06
CA SER A 219 20.18 -17.29 -21.65
C SER A 219 19.88 -15.94 -21.00
N SER A 220 20.93 -15.09 -20.88
CA SER A 220 20.80 -13.72 -20.41
C SER A 220 19.86 -12.87 -21.28
N ALA A 221 19.68 -13.21 -22.56
CA ALA A 221 18.72 -12.54 -23.44
C ALA A 221 17.26 -12.76 -23.01
N ASN A 222 16.99 -13.85 -22.31
CA ASN A 222 15.67 -14.18 -21.76
C ASN A 222 15.57 -13.82 -20.27
N PHE A 223 16.57 -13.18 -19.68
CA PHE A 223 16.54 -12.82 -18.27
C PHE A 223 15.59 -11.65 -18.03
N PHE A 224 14.60 -11.85 -17.15
CA PHE A 224 13.64 -10.82 -16.76
C PHE A 224 14.06 -10.09 -15.47
N GLY A 225 14.73 -10.77 -14.55
CA GLY A 225 15.16 -10.17 -13.29
C GLY A 225 15.51 -11.18 -12.21
N SER A 226 16.10 -10.72 -11.12
CA SER A 226 16.45 -11.54 -9.96
C SER A 226 15.94 -10.89 -8.68
N GLY A 227 15.36 -11.70 -7.79
CA GLY A 227 14.98 -11.31 -6.44
C GLY A 227 15.71 -12.13 -5.38
N SER A 228 15.40 -11.87 -4.11
CA SER A 228 16.00 -12.59 -2.96
C SER A 228 15.83 -14.11 -3.04
N PHE A 229 14.76 -14.59 -3.67
CA PHE A 229 14.40 -16.01 -3.74
C PHE A 229 14.76 -16.69 -5.07
N GLY A 230 15.40 -16.00 -6.02
CA GLY A 230 15.79 -16.61 -7.29
C GLY A 230 15.73 -15.69 -8.50
N SER A 231 15.91 -16.28 -9.67
CA SER A 231 15.99 -15.60 -10.98
C SER A 231 14.80 -15.95 -11.86
N VAL A 232 14.31 -14.98 -12.63
CA VAL A 232 13.16 -15.14 -13.52
C VAL A 232 13.61 -15.02 -14.98
N TYR A 233 13.21 -15.99 -15.79
CA TYR A 233 13.50 -16.06 -17.22
C TYR A 233 12.22 -16.13 -18.04
N LYS A 234 12.24 -15.53 -19.22
CA LYS A 234 11.24 -15.71 -20.26
C LYS A 234 11.41 -17.08 -20.89
N GLY A 235 10.32 -17.82 -21.04
CA GLY A 235 10.29 -19.07 -21.78
C GLY A 235 9.17 -19.08 -22.83
N ILE A 236 9.39 -19.80 -23.92
CA ILE A 236 8.34 -20.16 -24.87
C ILE A 236 8.27 -21.69 -24.91
N LEU A 237 7.14 -22.24 -24.46
CA LEU A 237 6.91 -23.69 -24.47
C LEU A 237 6.70 -24.20 -25.91
N MET A 238 6.74 -25.51 -26.11
CA MET A 238 6.64 -26.14 -27.44
C MET A 238 5.31 -25.86 -28.16
N ASP A 239 4.26 -25.58 -27.39
CA ASP A 239 2.93 -25.19 -27.89
C ASP A 239 2.83 -23.68 -28.24
N GLY A 240 3.93 -22.93 -28.09
CA GLY A 240 3.98 -21.48 -28.30
C GLY A 240 3.56 -20.65 -27.09
N THR A 241 3.18 -21.27 -25.97
CA THR A 241 2.76 -20.55 -24.76
C THR A 241 3.95 -19.82 -24.14
N MET A 242 3.80 -18.49 -23.95
CA MET A 242 4.78 -17.66 -23.27
C MET A 242 4.64 -17.78 -21.75
N VAL A 243 5.73 -18.11 -21.07
CA VAL A 243 5.77 -18.33 -19.62
C VAL A 243 6.90 -17.55 -18.96
N ALA A 244 6.75 -17.28 -17.67
CA ALA A 244 7.82 -16.82 -16.81
C ALA A 244 8.33 -18.00 -15.96
N VAL A 245 9.62 -18.29 -16.02
CA VAL A 245 10.26 -19.41 -15.31
C VAL A 245 11.08 -18.83 -14.17
N LYS A 246 10.61 -19.01 -12.93
CA LYS A 246 11.32 -18.57 -11.72
C LYS A 246 12.16 -19.71 -11.16
N VAL A 247 13.46 -19.66 -11.41
CA VAL A 247 14.48 -20.58 -10.87
C VAL A 247 14.81 -20.15 -9.43
N LEU A 248 14.71 -21.06 -8.48
CA LEU A 248 14.85 -20.74 -7.05
C LEU A 248 16.28 -20.97 -6.55
N ASN A 249 16.74 -20.08 -5.67
CA ASN A 249 18.05 -20.22 -5.04
C ASN A 249 17.97 -21.23 -3.87
N LEU A 250 18.41 -22.45 -4.11
CA LEU A 250 18.41 -23.53 -3.12
C LEU A 250 19.64 -23.38 -2.19
N LEU A 251 19.53 -22.50 -1.19
CA LEU A 251 20.58 -22.31 -0.18
C LEU A 251 20.39 -23.20 1.06
N SER A 252 19.33 -24.03 1.13
CA SER A 252 19.10 -24.91 2.28
C SER A 252 18.34 -26.19 1.91
N ASP A 253 18.96 -27.35 2.20
CA ASP A 253 18.39 -28.70 1.98
C ASP A 253 17.07 -28.94 2.74
N ARG A 254 16.84 -28.19 3.83
CA ARG A 254 15.62 -28.30 4.65
C ARG A 254 14.35 -27.77 3.95
N ALA A 255 14.51 -27.01 2.86
CA ALA A 255 13.40 -26.49 2.06
C ALA A 255 12.94 -27.46 0.96
N SER A 256 13.73 -28.49 0.63
CA SER A 256 13.44 -29.35 -0.53
C SER A 256 12.29 -30.33 -0.28
N GLN A 257 12.12 -30.80 0.96
CA GLN A 257 11.09 -31.80 1.32
C GLN A 257 9.67 -31.22 1.39
N SER A 258 9.51 -29.92 1.69
CA SER A 258 8.20 -29.25 1.66
C SER A 258 7.89 -28.59 0.31
N PHE A 259 8.91 -28.42 -0.55
CA PHE A 259 8.79 -27.69 -1.81
C PHE A 259 7.70 -28.23 -2.73
N ASP A 260 7.68 -29.54 -2.98
CA ASP A 260 6.75 -30.13 -3.94
C ASP A 260 5.30 -30.04 -3.42
N ILE A 261 5.10 -30.16 -2.10
CA ILE A 261 3.80 -29.98 -1.45
C ILE A 261 3.35 -28.52 -1.53
N GLU A 262 4.22 -27.58 -1.16
CA GLU A 262 3.94 -26.15 -1.21
C GLU A 262 3.65 -25.69 -2.65
N CYS A 263 4.39 -26.19 -3.63
CA CYS A 263 4.14 -25.94 -5.05
C CYS A 263 2.79 -26.48 -5.52
N ASN A 264 2.41 -27.67 -5.07
CA ASN A 264 1.10 -28.23 -5.40
C ASN A 264 -0.04 -27.36 -4.87
N VAL A 265 0.08 -26.83 -3.65
CA VAL A 265 -0.89 -25.87 -3.10
C VAL A 265 -0.91 -24.59 -3.94
N MET A 266 0.26 -24.04 -4.28
CA MET A 266 0.36 -22.83 -5.11
C MET A 266 -0.26 -23.01 -6.50
N CYS A 267 -0.14 -24.20 -7.12
CA CYS A 267 -0.74 -24.52 -8.41
C CYS A 267 -2.28 -24.59 -8.35
N GLN A 268 -2.85 -24.88 -7.18
CA GLN A 268 -4.30 -24.97 -6.96
C GLN A 268 -4.95 -23.62 -6.66
N ILE A 269 -4.17 -22.64 -6.18
CA ILE A 269 -4.66 -21.29 -5.94
C ILE A 269 -5.10 -20.65 -7.27
N ARG A 270 -6.35 -20.16 -7.27
CA ARG A 270 -6.97 -19.49 -8.41
C ARG A 270 -7.66 -18.22 -7.89
N HIS A 271 -7.07 -17.08 -8.22
CA HIS A 271 -7.64 -15.77 -7.91
C HIS A 271 -7.33 -14.81 -9.05
N GLN A 272 -8.25 -13.88 -9.36
CA GLN A 272 -8.11 -12.95 -10.47
C GLN A 272 -6.88 -12.05 -10.33
N ASN A 273 -6.51 -11.71 -9.08
CA ASN A 273 -5.42 -10.80 -8.76
C ASN A 273 -4.16 -11.49 -8.23
N LEU A 274 -4.08 -12.84 -8.30
CA LEU A 274 -2.86 -13.58 -7.99
C LEU A 274 -2.21 -14.10 -9.26
N LEU A 275 -0.88 -13.99 -9.31
CA LEU A 275 -0.11 -14.54 -10.41
C LEU A 275 -0.27 -16.05 -10.45
N ARG A 276 -0.87 -16.54 -11.54
CA ARG A 276 -1.16 -17.96 -11.70
C ARG A 276 0.13 -18.77 -11.83
N VAL A 277 0.35 -19.66 -10.86
CA VAL A 277 1.32 -20.75 -10.98
C VAL A 277 0.70 -21.83 -11.87
N ILE A 278 1.35 -22.11 -12.99
CA ILE A 278 0.90 -23.09 -13.97
C ILE A 278 1.31 -24.49 -13.51
N THR A 279 2.60 -24.65 -13.19
CA THR A 279 3.19 -25.89 -12.72
C THR A 279 4.54 -25.61 -12.07
N SER A 280 5.14 -26.61 -11.43
CA SER A 280 6.51 -26.56 -10.92
C SER A 280 7.40 -27.55 -11.69
N CYS A 281 8.71 -27.29 -11.66
CA CYS A 281 9.73 -28.21 -12.10
C CYS A 281 10.65 -28.47 -10.92
N SER A 282 10.84 -29.74 -10.58
CA SER A 282 11.52 -30.15 -9.36
C SER A 282 12.45 -31.31 -9.66
N SER A 283 13.74 -31.13 -9.36
CA SER A 283 14.76 -32.17 -9.37
C SER A 283 15.72 -31.96 -8.19
N ALA A 284 16.66 -32.88 -7.97
CA ALA A 284 17.59 -32.85 -6.84
C ALA A 284 18.33 -31.50 -6.71
N ASP A 285 18.88 -31.00 -7.83
CA ASP A 285 19.72 -29.80 -7.84
C ASP A 285 19.02 -28.58 -8.47
N PHE A 286 17.75 -28.71 -8.88
CA PHE A 286 17.05 -27.66 -9.62
C PHE A 286 15.57 -27.60 -9.23
N LYS A 287 15.12 -26.43 -8.77
CA LYS A 287 13.72 -26.16 -8.46
C LYS A 287 13.30 -24.88 -9.16
N ALA A 288 12.18 -24.92 -9.86
CA ALA A 288 11.63 -23.77 -10.56
C ALA A 288 10.09 -23.76 -10.55
N LEU A 289 9.52 -22.57 -10.58
CA LEU A 289 8.09 -22.35 -10.82
C LEU A 289 7.87 -21.86 -12.25
N VAL A 290 6.84 -22.40 -12.90
CA VAL A 290 6.39 -21.95 -14.21
C VAL A 290 5.12 -21.14 -13.99
N LEU A 291 5.20 -19.84 -14.28
CA LEU A 291 4.14 -18.88 -14.05
C LEU A 291 3.63 -18.33 -15.38
N GLN A 292 2.39 -17.82 -15.34
CA GLN A 292 1.87 -17.02 -16.42
C GLN A 292 2.78 -15.80 -16.67
N CYS A 293 3.09 -15.53 -17.95
CA CYS A 293 3.91 -14.37 -18.30
C CYS A 293 3.11 -13.07 -18.12
N MET A 294 3.71 -12.09 -17.46
CA MET A 294 3.17 -10.74 -17.30
C MET A 294 3.88 -9.82 -18.30
N PRO A 295 3.23 -9.39 -19.40
CA PRO A 295 3.91 -8.69 -20.49
C PRO A 295 4.41 -7.29 -20.10
N LEU A 296 3.77 -6.65 -19.12
CA LEU A 296 4.17 -5.33 -18.60
C LEU A 296 5.23 -5.43 -17.49
N GLY A 297 5.62 -6.64 -17.08
CA GLY A 297 6.60 -6.85 -16.02
C GLY A 297 6.06 -6.54 -14.62
N SER A 298 6.98 -6.25 -13.69
CA SER A 298 6.65 -5.93 -12.30
C SER A 298 6.21 -4.48 -12.12
N LEU A 299 5.40 -4.23 -11.09
CA LEU A 299 5.00 -2.87 -10.70
C LEU A 299 6.18 -1.92 -10.46
N GLU A 300 7.28 -2.41 -9.89
CA GLU A 300 8.51 -1.61 -9.68
C GLU A 300 9.02 -1.01 -10.99
N VAL A 301 9.10 -1.83 -12.04
CA VAL A 301 9.48 -1.38 -13.39
C VAL A 301 8.47 -0.35 -13.88
N CYS A 302 7.16 -0.58 -13.77
CA CYS A 302 6.16 0.40 -14.21
C CYS A 302 6.17 1.71 -13.39
N LEU A 303 6.60 1.68 -12.12
CA LEU A 303 6.66 2.87 -11.27
C LEU A 303 7.91 3.71 -11.53
N HIS A 304 9.01 3.08 -11.93
CA HIS A 304 10.33 3.72 -12.06
C HIS A 304 10.83 3.87 -13.50
N SER A 305 10.14 3.28 -14.49
CA SER A 305 10.46 3.46 -15.91
C SER A 305 10.02 4.83 -16.41
N SER A 306 10.94 5.57 -17.03
CA SER A 306 10.72 6.92 -17.57
C SER A 306 9.73 7.00 -18.74
N GLY A 307 9.26 5.87 -19.27
CA GLY A 307 8.36 5.81 -20.44
C GLY A 307 6.90 5.44 -20.15
N GLN A 308 6.57 4.92 -18.95
CA GLN A 308 5.22 4.45 -18.64
C GLN A 308 4.83 4.94 -17.24
N GLN A 309 4.27 6.14 -17.18
CA GLN A 309 3.94 6.76 -15.90
C GLN A 309 2.56 6.27 -15.45
N LEU A 310 2.53 5.29 -14.54
CA LEU A 310 1.28 4.85 -13.92
C LEU A 310 0.60 6.04 -13.24
N ASN A 311 -0.58 6.38 -13.71
CA ASN A 311 -1.39 7.42 -13.11
C ASN A 311 -1.97 6.94 -11.77
N LEU A 312 -2.52 7.85 -10.97
CA LEU A 312 -3.05 7.48 -9.66
C LEU A 312 -4.11 6.38 -9.74
N PHE A 313 -4.97 6.43 -10.75
CA PHE A 313 -6.09 5.49 -10.89
C PHE A 313 -5.58 4.08 -11.10
N GLU A 314 -4.60 3.90 -11.99
CA GLU A 314 -3.93 2.61 -12.19
C GLU A 314 -3.25 2.11 -10.91
N ARG A 315 -2.62 3.02 -10.14
CA ARG A 315 -1.99 2.65 -8.86
C ARG A 315 -3.00 2.21 -7.82
N LEU A 316 -4.15 2.87 -7.74
CA LEU A 316 -5.20 2.51 -6.78
C LEU A 316 -5.87 1.19 -7.16
N ASP A 317 -6.12 0.96 -8.44
CA ASP A 317 -6.62 -0.32 -8.95
C ASP A 317 -5.64 -1.45 -8.58
N ILE A 318 -4.34 -1.23 -8.78
CA ILE A 318 -3.30 -2.19 -8.36
C ILE A 318 -3.32 -2.43 -6.84
N ILE A 319 -3.49 -1.39 -6.02
CA ILE A 319 -3.58 -1.54 -4.56
C ILE A 319 -4.81 -2.35 -4.15
N ILE A 320 -5.95 -2.09 -4.76
CA ILE A 320 -7.20 -2.82 -4.51
C ILE A 320 -7.03 -4.28 -4.93
N ASP A 321 -6.47 -4.53 -6.11
CA ASP A 321 -6.18 -5.86 -6.61
C ASP A 321 -5.26 -6.63 -5.66
N VAL A 322 -4.23 -5.97 -5.12
CA VAL A 322 -3.33 -6.55 -4.11
C VAL A 322 -4.07 -6.83 -2.81
N ALA A 323 -4.94 -5.93 -2.34
CA ALA A 323 -5.72 -6.13 -1.12
C ALA A 323 -6.68 -7.33 -1.25
N CYS A 324 -7.40 -7.44 -2.37
CA CYS A 324 -8.27 -8.59 -2.67
C CYS A 324 -7.48 -9.90 -2.70
N ALA A 325 -6.29 -9.89 -3.33
CA ALA A 325 -5.41 -11.04 -3.37
C ALA A 325 -4.93 -11.46 -1.96
N LEU A 326 -4.58 -10.51 -1.10
CA LEU A 326 -4.14 -10.79 0.27
C LEU A 326 -5.27 -11.29 1.17
N GLU A 327 -6.48 -10.73 1.03
CA GLU A 327 -7.68 -11.22 1.71
C GLU A 327 -7.93 -12.69 1.36
N TYR A 328 -7.88 -13.04 0.07
CA TYR A 328 -8.00 -14.43 -0.39
C TYR A 328 -6.92 -15.36 0.18
N LEU A 329 -5.70 -14.88 0.40
CA LEU A 329 -4.62 -15.71 0.95
C LEU A 329 -4.70 -15.90 2.47
N HIS A 330 -5.41 -15.02 3.18
CA HIS A 330 -5.60 -15.11 4.62
C HIS A 330 -6.82 -15.96 5.04
N HIS A 331 -7.71 -16.27 4.09
CA HIS A 331 -8.96 -17.01 4.30
C HIS A 331 -9.00 -18.33 3.52
#